data_AF-A0AAV5IKY6-F1
#
_entry.id   AF-A0AAV5IKY6-F1
#
_cell.length_a   1.000
_cell.length_b   1.000
_cell.length_c   1.000
_cell.angle_alpha   90.00
_cell.angle_beta   90.00
_cell.angle_gamma   90.00
#
_symmetry.space_group_name_H-M   'P 1'
#
loop_
_entity.id
_entity.type
_entity.pdbx_description
1 polymer ?
#
loop_
_entity_poly.entity_id
_entity_poly.type
_entity_poly.pdbx_seq_one_letter_code
_entity_poly.pdbx_strand_id
1 'polypeptide(L)'
;MSESSLLDAHASEIDGELYWYYEYLVRKSPTKTAQGQNLFRHYVASTAEREGYLYSLSASTLGQQWSEMGPLLEKTVASFRLLPPTDTYVPPYKDPWRFW
;
A
#
# COMPACT_ATOMS: atom_id res chain seq x y z
N MET A 1 -5.60 -24.23 -1.39
CA MET A 1 -5.79 -22.77 -1.46
C MET A 1 -4.46 -22.13 -1.15
N SER A 2 -4.00 -21.15 -1.95
CA SER A 2 -2.73 -20.47 -1.69
C SER A 2 -2.84 -19.57 -0.45
N GLU A 3 -1.70 -19.36 0.22
CA GLU A 3 -1.62 -18.50 1.40
C GLU A 3 -1.73 -17.01 1.05
N SER A 4 -1.53 -16.66 -0.22
CA SER A 4 -1.73 -15.32 -0.76
C SER A 4 -2.17 -15.36 -2.22
N SER A 5 -2.81 -14.29 -2.68
CA SER A 5 -3.24 -14.12 -4.08
C SER A 5 -3.18 -12.66 -4.49
N LEU A 6 -2.62 -12.38 -5.67
CA LEU A 6 -2.70 -11.08 -6.32
C LEU A 6 -4.07 -10.95 -7.01
N LEU A 7 -4.75 -9.82 -6.81
CA LEU A 7 -6.04 -9.52 -7.41
C LEU A 7 -5.90 -8.53 -8.57
N ASP A 8 -5.11 -7.49 -8.38
CA ASP A 8 -4.80 -6.49 -9.40
C ASP A 8 -3.36 -5.97 -9.22
N ALA A 9 -2.72 -5.63 -10.33
CA ALA A 9 -1.46 -4.90 -10.35
C ALA A 9 -1.36 -4.12 -11.65
N HIS A 10 -1.18 -2.81 -11.53
CA HIS A 10 -1.01 -1.93 -12.68
C HIS A 10 -0.12 -0.75 -12.31
N ALA A 11 0.37 -0.06 -13.33
CA ALA A 11 1.15 1.15 -13.16
C ALA A 11 0.47 2.31 -13.87
N SER A 12 0.59 3.50 -13.30
CA SER A 12 0.08 4.74 -13.86
C SER A 12 1.08 5.85 -13.63
N GLU A 13 1.24 6.73 -14.62
CA GLU A 13 2.04 7.94 -14.48
C GLU A 13 1.15 9.09 -14.01
N ILE A 14 1.59 9.80 -12.98
CA ILE A 14 0.88 10.95 -12.41
C ILE A 14 1.92 12.04 -12.15
N ASP A 15 1.73 13.21 -12.78
CA ASP A 15 2.67 14.34 -12.71
C ASP A 15 4.12 13.99 -13.08
N GLY A 16 4.30 13.05 -14.02
CA GLY A 16 5.61 12.59 -14.49
C GLY A 16 6.27 11.53 -13.60
N GLU A 17 5.63 11.13 -12.51
CA GLU A 17 6.11 10.10 -11.58
C GLU A 17 5.34 8.79 -11.79
N LEU A 18 6.04 7.66 -11.80
CA LEU A 18 5.43 6.34 -11.97
C LEU A 18 4.96 5.77 -10.63
N TYR A 19 3.69 5.40 -10.56
CA TYR A 19 3.08 4.74 -9.39
C TYR A 19 2.65 3.32 -9.75
N TRP A 20 3.07 2.35 -8.96
CA TRP A 20 2.62 0.96 -9.03
C TRP A 20 1.52 0.73 -8.00
N TYR A 21 0.31 0.43 -8.47
CA TYR A 21 -0.80 -0.05 -7.67
C TYR A 21 -0.78 -1.57 -7.62
N TYR A 22 -1.11 -2.13 -6.46
CA TYR A 22 -1.32 -3.57 -6.32
C TYR A 22 -2.32 -3.87 -5.20
N GLU A 23 -3.18 -4.84 -5.49
CA GLU A 23 -4.24 -5.35 -4.62
C GLU A 23 -4.03 -6.85 -4.41
N TYR A 24 -4.05 -7.30 -3.16
CA TYR A 24 -3.76 -8.69 -2.84
C TYR A 24 -4.39 -9.16 -1.54
N LEU A 25 -4.62 -10.47 -1.45
CA LEU A 25 -5.10 -11.15 -0.25
C LEU A 25 -3.95 -11.91 0.40
N VAL A 26 -3.89 -11.87 1.72
CA VAL A 26 -2.98 -12.70 2.52
C VAL A 26 -3.76 -13.41 3.60
N ARG A 27 -3.61 -14.73 3.66
CA ARG A 27 -4.20 -15.57 4.71
C ARG A 27 -3.58 -15.20 6.05
N LYS A 28 -4.41 -15.06 7.07
CA LYS A 28 -3.98 -14.81 8.45
C LYS A 28 -4.38 -15.97 9.33
N SER A 29 -3.57 -16.22 10.36
CA SER A 29 -3.92 -17.15 11.42
C SER A 29 -5.17 -16.63 12.16
N PRO A 30 -6.10 -17.52 12.55
CA PRO A 30 -7.24 -17.13 13.37
C PRO A 30 -6.79 -16.40 14.64
N THR A 31 -7.47 -15.31 14.97
CA THR A 31 -7.24 -14.56 16.21
C THR A 31 -8.40 -14.81 17.17
N LYS A 32 -8.24 -14.46 18.46
CA LYS A 32 -9.31 -14.63 19.46
C LYS A 32 -10.63 -13.93 19.07
N THR A 33 -10.54 -12.82 18.33
CA THR A 33 -11.66 -11.97 17.91
C THR A 33 -12.23 -12.34 16.54
N ALA A 34 -11.50 -13.11 15.73
CA ALA A 34 -11.95 -13.58 14.44
C ALA A 34 -11.80 -15.10 14.42
N GLN A 35 -12.86 -15.79 14.84
CA GLN A 35 -12.95 -17.26 14.83
C GLN A 35 -13.64 -17.67 13.53
N GLY A 36 -12.87 -17.78 12.45
CA GLY A 36 -13.37 -18.24 11.16
C GLY A 36 -12.31 -19.07 10.44
N GLN A 37 -12.73 -20.15 9.80
CA GLN A 37 -11.88 -20.85 8.83
C GLN A 37 -11.71 -19.91 7.62
N ASN A 38 -10.47 -19.73 7.14
CA ASN A 38 -10.11 -18.87 6.00
C ASN A 38 -10.21 -17.35 6.21
N LEU A 39 -9.57 -16.85 7.27
CA LEU A 39 -9.37 -15.41 7.43
C LEU A 39 -8.31 -14.89 6.45
N PHE A 40 -8.73 -13.96 5.61
CA PHE A 40 -7.84 -13.19 4.75
C PHE A 40 -7.85 -11.74 5.17
N ARG A 41 -6.69 -11.09 5.05
CA ARG A 41 -6.57 -9.64 5.07
C ARG A 41 -6.43 -9.17 3.63
N HIS A 42 -7.25 -8.20 3.26
CA HIS A 42 -7.23 -7.58 1.96
C HIS A 42 -6.34 -6.34 2.05
N TYR A 43 -5.33 -6.30 1.20
CA TYR A 43 -4.39 -5.20 1.06
C TYR A 43 -4.58 -4.48 -0.26
N VAL A 44 -4.46 -3.16 -0.21
CA VAL A 44 -4.20 -2.31 -1.37
C VAL A 44 -2.97 -1.46 -1.07
N ALA A 45 -2.19 -1.17 -2.09
CA ALA A 45 -0.99 -0.38 -1.92
C ALA A 45 -0.64 0.39 -3.19
N SER A 46 0.06 1.51 -2.99
CA SER A 46 0.70 2.28 -4.06
C SER A 46 2.16 2.48 -3.69
N THR A 47 3.04 2.26 -4.66
CA THR A 47 4.48 2.51 -4.52
C THR A 47 4.96 3.45 -5.61
N ALA A 48 5.84 4.37 -5.27
CA ALA A 48 6.58 5.21 -6.21
C ALA A 48 8.07 5.13 -5.91
N GLU A 49 8.89 5.47 -6.90
CA GLU A 49 10.34 5.51 -6.78
C GLU A 49 10.83 6.95 -6.88
N ARG A 50 11.84 7.30 -6.06
CA ARG A 50 12.59 8.55 -6.19
C ARG A 50 14.02 8.33 -5.75
N GLU A 51 14.96 8.68 -6.62
CA GLU A 51 16.42 8.64 -6.36
C GLU A 51 16.94 7.27 -5.88
N GLY A 52 16.35 6.18 -6.37
CA GLY A 52 16.66 4.81 -6.01
C GLY A 52 15.91 4.29 -4.77
N TYR A 53 15.00 5.07 -4.19
CA TYR A 53 14.24 4.71 -2.98
C TYR A 53 12.76 4.47 -3.29
N LEU A 54 12.21 3.39 -2.71
CA LEU A 54 10.80 3.05 -2.85
C LEU A 54 10.00 3.64 -1.68
N TYR A 55 9.00 4.43 -2.04
CA TYR A 55 8.05 5.01 -1.10
C TYR A 55 6.71 4.30 -1.30
N SER A 56 6.27 3.54 -0.29
CA SER A 56 5.08 2.71 -0.36
C SER A 56 4.06 3.12 0.70
N LEU A 57 2.83 3.37 0.27
CA LEU A 57 1.67 3.43 1.16
C LEU A 57 0.86 2.15 1.01
N SER A 58 0.76 1.36 2.08
CA SER A 58 -0.08 0.16 2.13
C SER A 58 -1.19 0.33 3.16
N ALA A 59 -2.40 -0.03 2.76
CA ALA A 59 -3.59 0.03 3.59
C ALA A 59 -4.30 -1.33 3.52
N SER A 60 -4.87 -1.79 4.64
CA SER A 60 -5.50 -3.11 4.68
C SER A 60 -6.57 -3.24 5.73
N THR A 61 -7.51 -4.15 5.48
CA THR A 61 -8.52 -4.55 6.44
C THR A 61 -8.80 -6.05 6.41
N LEU A 62 -9.51 -6.57 7.40
CA LEU A 62 -10.02 -7.94 7.34
C LEU A 62 -10.96 -8.07 6.15
N GLY A 63 -10.93 -9.22 5.45
CA GLY A 63 -11.77 -9.45 4.28
C GLY A 63 -13.27 -9.26 4.57
N GLN A 64 -13.72 -9.59 5.77
CA GLN A 64 -15.10 -9.36 6.22
C GLN A 64 -15.51 -7.88 6.28
N GLN A 65 -14.54 -6.98 6.44
CA GLN A 65 -14.75 -5.53 6.49
C GLN A 65 -14.49 -4.85 5.15
N TRP A 66 -14.13 -5.61 4.11
CA TRP A 66 -13.73 -5.04 2.82
C TRP A 66 -14.86 -4.27 2.13
N SER A 67 -16.10 -4.74 2.22
CA SER A 67 -17.23 -4.05 1.59
C SER A 67 -17.46 -2.63 2.13
N GLU A 68 -17.10 -2.36 3.38
CA GLU A 68 -17.21 -1.05 4.00
C GLU A 68 -15.92 -0.24 3.86
N MET A 69 -14.78 -0.85 4.20
CA MET A 69 -13.50 -0.16 4.25
C MET A 69 -12.81 -0.04 2.89
N GLY A 70 -13.02 -0.99 1.99
CA GLY A 70 -12.33 -1.10 0.70
C GLY A 70 -12.29 0.22 -0.08
N PRO A 71 -13.44 0.86 -0.36
CA PRO A 71 -13.46 2.14 -1.09
C PRO A 71 -12.66 3.26 -0.43
N LEU A 72 -12.61 3.29 0.92
CA LEU A 72 -11.81 4.27 1.66
C LEU A 72 -10.31 3.98 1.56
N LEU A 73 -9.93 2.70 1.64
CA LEU A 73 -8.54 2.27 1.54
C LEU A 73 -8.01 2.46 0.11
N GLU A 74 -8.81 2.12 -0.91
CA GLU A 74 -8.52 2.37 -2.32
C GLU A 74 -8.30 3.87 -2.57
N LYS A 75 -9.21 4.73 -2.08
CA LYS A 75 -9.06 6.18 -2.18
C LYS A 75 -7.81 6.70 -1.46
N THR A 76 -7.44 6.07 -0.34
CA THR A 76 -6.25 6.42 0.44
C THR A 76 -4.97 6.12 -0.32
N VAL A 77 -4.85 4.93 -0.92
CA VAL A 77 -3.66 4.59 -1.72
C VAL A 77 -3.64 5.35 -3.05
N ALA A 78 -4.81 5.61 -3.64
CA ALA A 78 -4.92 6.38 -4.88
C ALA A 78 -4.57 7.88 -4.70
N SER A 79 -4.60 8.41 -3.48
CA SER A 79 -4.21 9.80 -3.18
C SER A 79 -2.73 9.95 -2.78
N PHE A 80 -1.99 8.85 -2.65
CA PHE A 80 -0.57 8.88 -2.33
C PHE A 80 0.23 9.59 -3.44
N ARG A 81 0.91 10.69 -3.10
CA ARG A 81 1.73 11.46 -4.04
C ARG A 81 3.06 11.83 -3.41
N LEU A 82 4.13 11.73 -4.21
CA LEU A 82 5.40 12.33 -3.87
C LEU A 82 5.35 13.83 -4.23
N LEU A 83 5.50 14.69 -3.23
CA LEU A 83 5.61 16.13 -3.48
C LEU A 83 6.93 16.44 -4.18
N PRO A 84 7.01 17.49 -5.02
CA PRO A 84 8.28 17.92 -5.60
C PRO A 84 9.33 18.20 -4.49
N PRO A 85 10.60 17.78 -4.67
CA PRO A 85 11.66 18.13 -3.74
C PRO A 85 11.77 19.65 -3.58
N THR A 86 11.90 20.10 -2.34
CA THR A 86 12.19 21.51 -2.01
C THR A 86 13.68 21.68 -1.69
N ASP A 87 14.15 22.91 -1.53
CA ASP A 87 15.53 23.19 -1.09
C ASP A 87 15.87 22.57 0.28
N THR A 88 14.85 22.18 1.05
CA THR A 88 15.01 21.55 2.37
C THR A 88 14.91 20.03 2.34
N TYR A 89 14.65 19.44 1.17
CA TYR A 89 14.59 17.99 1.00
C TYR A 89 15.95 17.37 1.30
N VAL A 90 15.94 16.38 2.20
CA VAL A 90 17.12 15.58 2.53
C VAL A 90 16.86 14.15 2.07
N PRO A 91 17.59 13.64 1.07
CA PRO A 91 17.40 12.30 0.57
C PRO A 91 17.86 11.26 1.60
N PRO A 92 17.30 10.03 1.56
CA PRO A 92 17.55 9.02 2.60
C PRO A 92 19.02 8.63 2.77
N TYR A 93 19.85 8.70 1.73
CA TYR A 93 21.29 8.42 1.87
C TYR A 93 22.05 9.46 2.71
N LYS A 94 21.53 10.69 2.85
CA LYS A 94 22.16 11.73 3.67
C LYS A 94 21.75 11.62 5.13
N ASP A 95 20.46 11.36 5.38
CA ASP A 95 19.93 11.17 6.72
C ASP A 95 18.75 10.17 6.67
N PRO A 96 19.00 8.88 6.98
CA PRO A 96 17.98 7.85 6.87
C PRO A 96 16.89 7.95 7.95
N TRP A 97 17.08 8.79 8.96
CA TRP A 97 16.14 8.98 10.06
C TRP A 97 15.23 10.19 9.87
N ARG A 98 15.53 11.02 8.88
CA ARG A 98 14.67 12.14 8.48
C ARG A 98 13.58 11.63 7.54
N PHE A 99 12.61 10.98 8.15
CA PHE A 99 11.27 10.92 7.59
C PHE A 99 10.71 12.36 7.67
N TRP A 100 9.92 12.81 6.70
CA TRP A 100 9.28 14.14 6.55
C TRP A 100 10.19 15.37 6.31
#